data_AF-A0A0P6VQP1-F1
#
_entry.id   AF-A0A0P6VQP1-F1
#
_cell.length_a   1.000
_cell.length_b   1.000
_cell.length_c   1.000
_cell.angle_alpha   90.00
_cell.angle_beta   90.00
_cell.angle_gamma   90.00
#
_symmetry.space_group_name_H-M   'P 1'
#
loop_
_entity.id
_entity.type
_entity.pdbx_description
1 polymer ?
#
loop_
_entity_poly.entity_id
_entity_poly.type
_entity_poly.pdbx_seq_one_letter_code
_entity_poly.pdbx_strand_id
1 'polypeptide(L)'
;MDIAQFGCFDTGGFGDLLMPLIARARLADHRLTALAPAGGTSLRWQDAGASVASERALDDGFRCDACLIGGGDVVRIGAADEPAYGTDDPMRHVALPSLWLGAGLAAERAGARLIWNAPGVAGSAWTAELQRLVAALLAASDYVAVRDRSSLRRLQDCTDATVPVSLVPDPILDIARLWPRASLTQRFRALFVRRGQPVPARSVVVHIDDRAGIAAPALSERVMQVAAAARGVPILLAGDTDRNAGALARAVSAVLPVPHLLLDRPAALRDVAACLAASDGYVGSDRNGFLAAFAYGNPGVLIAGAATPWAADLTDQYRLPDRLCGDWADVAERLAAAAGDEAPRIAALAVVQEALDAHWAAIEGVLAAPADASRQALRTDFARAVVADNAASRGWIARLAGIADRSAAGTRTAPSVSLLETNLLALRGLPEHVGRRGDRLALHPPPRGITEAALDPIPLRGGDLLRGGATVAHPDGRPVRFGLMLVGHDGRMLGRADVVADATGVTPWQIRIPRGVDGSGSLLIATSMASTEDHNRFAWVELVDPRLHPQAFAVWIQAGGGAKTWDGVSQDTPGTPAKAESSPSSNDQDSSRIAR
;
A
#
# COMPACT_ATOMS: atom_id res chain seq x y z
N MET A 1 7.35 25.65 -7.24
CA MET A 1 7.63 25.23 -5.85
C MET A 1 7.90 23.74 -5.80
N ASP A 2 8.56 23.26 -4.75
CA ASP A 2 8.74 21.84 -4.46
C ASP A 2 7.57 21.35 -3.58
N ILE A 3 6.75 20.44 -4.10
CA ILE A 3 5.56 19.91 -3.43
C ILE A 3 5.79 18.44 -3.06
N ALA A 4 5.58 18.13 -1.78
CA ALA A 4 5.57 16.78 -1.23
C ALA A 4 4.12 16.28 -1.15
N GLN A 5 3.71 15.38 -2.03
CA GLN A 5 2.36 14.81 -2.01
C GLN A 5 2.34 13.52 -1.20
N PHE A 6 1.48 13.41 -0.20
CA PHE A 6 1.36 12.23 0.66
C PHE A 6 0.12 11.41 0.29
N GLY A 7 0.30 10.12 0.00
CA GLY A 7 -0.78 9.18 -0.29
C GLY A 7 -0.29 7.72 -0.42
N CYS A 8 -1.22 6.78 -0.66
CA CYS A 8 -0.92 5.34 -0.77
C CYS A 8 -0.32 4.95 -2.14
N PHE A 9 0.76 5.62 -2.57
CA PHE A 9 1.35 5.47 -3.92
C PHE A 9 2.32 4.28 -4.07
N ASP A 10 2.41 3.45 -3.05
CA ASP A 10 3.16 2.20 -2.98
C ASP A 10 2.23 0.97 -2.92
N THR A 11 0.92 1.19 -3.06
CA THR A 11 -0.09 0.12 -3.13
C THR A 11 -0.35 -0.31 -4.58
N GLY A 12 -0.95 -1.48 -4.77
CA GLY A 12 -1.32 -1.99 -6.09
C GLY A 12 -2.54 -1.32 -6.73
N GLY A 13 -3.18 -0.33 -6.10
CA GLY A 13 -4.46 0.25 -6.50
C GLY A 13 -4.39 1.19 -7.70
N PHE A 14 -5.27 1.00 -8.69
CA PHE A 14 -5.39 1.85 -9.87
C PHE A 14 -5.68 3.30 -9.50
N GLY A 15 -6.64 3.54 -8.60
CA GLY A 15 -7.05 4.89 -8.22
C GLY A 15 -5.95 5.68 -7.49
N ASP A 16 -5.32 5.08 -6.49
CA ASP A 16 -4.29 5.76 -5.69
C ASP A 16 -3.08 6.13 -6.53
N LEU A 17 -2.66 5.25 -7.44
CA LEU A 17 -1.52 5.50 -8.33
C LEU A 17 -1.79 6.54 -9.43
N LEU A 18 -3.06 6.87 -9.71
CA LEU A 18 -3.40 7.98 -10.61
C LEU A 18 -3.22 9.34 -9.95
N MET A 19 -3.36 9.43 -8.62
CA MET A 19 -3.42 10.71 -7.92
C MET A 19 -2.16 11.57 -8.11
N PRO A 20 -0.93 11.02 -8.07
CA PRO A 20 0.27 11.80 -8.36
C PRO A 20 0.35 12.27 -9.81
N LEU A 21 -0.18 11.48 -10.76
CA LEU A 21 -0.17 11.84 -12.18
C LEU A 21 -1.15 12.98 -12.46
N ILE A 22 -2.33 12.93 -11.84
CA ILE A 22 -3.35 13.98 -11.94
C ILE A 22 -2.84 15.27 -11.28
N ALA A 23 -2.32 15.19 -10.06
CA ALA A 23 -1.78 16.35 -9.36
C ALA A 23 -0.63 17.00 -10.16
N ARG A 24 0.28 16.20 -10.73
CA ARG A 24 1.36 16.71 -11.59
C ARG A 24 0.84 17.41 -12.86
N ALA A 25 -0.23 16.91 -13.47
CA ALA A 25 -0.83 17.55 -14.63
C ALA A 25 -1.51 18.87 -14.27
N ARG A 26 -2.13 18.95 -13.09
CA ARG A 26 -2.87 20.13 -12.60
C ARG A 26 -1.97 21.21 -12.00
N LEU A 27 -0.84 20.82 -11.42
CA LEU A 27 0.17 21.68 -10.80
C LEU A 27 1.47 21.68 -11.61
N ALA A 28 1.36 21.81 -12.94
CA ALA A 28 2.46 21.58 -13.89
C ALA A 28 3.65 22.54 -13.70
N ASP A 29 3.42 23.72 -13.11
CA ASP A 29 4.45 24.73 -12.81
C ASP A 29 5.23 24.42 -11.51
N HIS A 30 4.89 23.31 -10.84
CA HIS A 30 5.50 22.87 -9.59
C HIS A 30 6.15 21.50 -9.75
N ARG A 31 7.21 21.26 -8.97
CA ARG A 31 7.86 19.95 -8.91
C ARG A 31 7.17 19.12 -7.83
N LEU A 32 6.58 18.00 -8.24
CA LEU A 32 5.87 17.12 -7.32
C LEU A 32 6.66 15.85 -7.01
N THR A 33 6.89 15.60 -5.72
CA THR A 33 7.46 14.36 -5.18
C THR A 33 6.35 13.57 -4.49
N ALA A 34 6.06 12.38 -5.00
CA ALA A 34 5.11 11.46 -4.41
C ALA A 34 5.74 10.78 -3.19
N LEU A 35 5.07 10.84 -2.05
CA LEU A 35 5.44 10.22 -0.79
C LEU A 35 4.38 9.20 -0.40
N ALA A 36 4.84 8.00 -0.08
CA ALA A 36 4.01 6.89 0.36
C ALA A 36 4.63 6.23 1.59
N PRO A 37 3.88 5.46 2.39
CA PRO A 37 4.38 5.01 3.69
C PRO A 37 5.70 4.21 3.61
N ALA A 38 5.79 3.25 2.71
CA ALA A 38 7.02 2.50 2.41
C ALA A 38 7.79 3.10 1.22
N GLY A 39 7.08 3.76 0.29
CA GLY A 39 7.68 4.28 -0.93
C GLY A 39 8.04 3.19 -1.95
N GLY A 40 8.89 3.53 -2.92
CA GLY A 40 9.38 2.60 -3.93
C GLY A 40 8.72 2.76 -5.30
N THR A 41 9.02 1.81 -6.19
CA THR A 41 8.42 1.78 -7.54
C THR A 41 7.40 0.66 -7.60
N SER A 42 6.21 0.96 -8.13
CA SER A 42 5.23 -0.10 -8.35
C SER A 42 5.73 -1.08 -9.40
N LEU A 43 6.00 -2.31 -8.98
CA LEU A 43 6.43 -3.39 -9.90
C LEU A 43 5.29 -3.86 -10.82
N ARG A 44 4.04 -3.53 -10.48
CA ARG A 44 2.84 -3.93 -11.24
C ARG A 44 2.54 -2.98 -12.39
N TRP A 45 2.87 -1.70 -12.26
CA TRP A 45 2.40 -0.63 -13.15
C TRP A 45 3.57 0.15 -13.75
N GLN A 46 3.90 -0.11 -15.02
CA GLN A 46 5.07 0.46 -15.70
C GLN A 46 5.05 2.00 -15.81
N ASP A 47 3.86 2.59 -15.82
CA ASP A 47 3.66 4.02 -15.91
C ASP A 47 3.13 4.65 -14.62
N ALA A 48 3.14 3.90 -13.52
CA ALA A 48 3.09 4.51 -12.20
C ALA A 48 4.44 5.20 -11.91
N GLY A 49 4.38 6.38 -11.30
CA GLY A 49 5.58 7.04 -10.82
C GLY A 49 6.19 6.30 -9.63
N ALA A 50 7.50 6.48 -9.41
CA ALA A 50 8.10 6.09 -8.14
C ALA A 50 7.64 7.03 -7.02
N SER A 51 7.50 6.48 -5.82
CA SER A 51 7.28 7.22 -4.59
C SER A 51 8.49 7.11 -3.66
N VAL A 52 8.63 8.08 -2.77
CA VAL A 52 9.64 8.10 -1.70
C VAL A 52 8.95 7.73 -0.39
N ALA A 53 9.67 7.07 0.53
CA ALA A 53 9.11 6.77 1.85
C ALA A 53 8.72 8.06 2.59
N SER A 54 7.54 8.11 3.21
CA SER A 54 6.97 9.34 3.78
C SER A 54 7.83 9.90 4.91
N GLU A 55 8.52 9.04 5.67
CA GLU A 55 9.44 9.44 6.74
C GLU A 55 10.61 10.30 6.25
N ARG A 56 11.01 10.17 4.98
CA ARG A 56 12.07 11.00 4.39
C ARG A 56 11.74 12.48 4.40
N ALA A 57 10.45 12.84 4.46
CA ALA A 57 10.04 14.23 4.58
C ALA A 57 10.44 14.87 5.91
N LEU A 58 10.84 14.08 6.91
CA LEU A 58 11.33 14.54 8.20
C LEU A 58 12.86 14.67 8.25
N ASP A 59 13.60 14.21 7.24
CA ASP A 59 15.06 14.32 7.17
C ASP A 59 15.50 15.78 7.00
N ASP A 60 16.55 16.22 7.70
CA ASP A 60 17.09 17.60 7.62
C ASP A 60 17.38 18.07 6.18
N GLY A 61 17.78 17.15 5.30
CA GLY A 61 18.09 17.44 3.90
C GLY A 61 16.86 17.52 2.98
N PHE A 62 15.70 17.04 3.41
CA PHE A 62 14.50 17.07 2.58
C PHE A 62 13.90 18.47 2.58
N ARG A 63 13.67 19.02 1.38
CA ARG A 63 13.10 20.36 1.18
C ARG A 63 11.76 20.26 0.46
N CYS A 64 10.77 20.99 0.97
CA CYS A 64 9.50 21.22 0.30
C CYS A 64 8.96 22.59 0.70
N ASP A 65 8.22 23.22 -0.22
CA ASP A 65 7.49 24.48 0.02
C ASP A 65 6.03 24.22 0.40
N ALA A 66 5.52 23.02 0.07
CA ALA A 66 4.18 22.57 0.44
C ALA A 66 4.11 21.05 0.63
N CYS A 67 3.26 20.64 1.56
CA CYS A 67 2.81 19.27 1.78
C CYS A 67 1.35 19.14 1.33
N LEU A 68 1.09 18.25 0.38
CA LEU A 68 -0.22 17.99 -0.19
C LEU A 68 -0.73 16.63 0.28
N ILE A 69 -1.61 16.61 1.28
CA ILE A 69 -2.28 15.40 1.75
C ILE A 69 -3.39 15.06 0.75
N GLY A 70 -3.33 13.94 0.06
CA GLY A 70 -4.44 13.59 -0.82
C GLY A 70 -4.25 12.38 -1.69
N GLY A 71 -5.36 11.98 -2.28
CA GLY A 71 -5.55 10.67 -2.89
C GLY A 71 -6.17 9.67 -1.91
N GLY A 72 -7.12 8.86 -2.39
CA GLY A 72 -7.62 7.71 -1.64
C GLY A 72 -8.29 8.01 -0.29
N ASP A 73 -8.52 6.95 0.49
CA ASP A 73 -9.02 6.99 1.88
C ASP A 73 -7.83 7.01 2.87
N VAL A 74 -6.99 8.04 2.76
CA VAL A 74 -5.71 8.13 3.50
C VAL A 74 -5.85 8.65 4.92
N VAL A 75 -6.93 9.38 5.24
CA VAL A 75 -7.19 9.87 6.61
C VAL A 75 -7.93 8.78 7.37
N ARG A 76 -7.17 7.78 7.80
CA ARG A 76 -7.64 6.60 8.53
C ARG A 76 -6.68 6.26 9.65
N ILE A 77 -7.24 5.59 10.65
CA ILE A 77 -6.55 5.02 11.79
C ILE A 77 -6.89 3.55 11.86
N GLY A 78 -5.93 2.76 12.31
CA GLY A 78 -6.04 1.31 12.37
C GLY A 78 -4.88 0.64 11.65
N ALA A 79 -4.86 -0.68 11.70
CA ALA A 79 -3.95 -1.45 10.86
C ALA A 79 -4.33 -1.25 9.39
N ALA A 80 -3.32 -0.99 8.58
CA ALA A 80 -3.37 -0.96 7.14
C ALA A 80 -3.28 -2.43 6.66
N ASP A 81 -4.34 -2.93 6.04
CA ASP A 81 -4.44 -4.33 5.57
C ASP A 81 -3.77 -4.54 4.21
N GLU A 82 -3.15 -3.51 3.65
CA GLU A 82 -2.46 -3.54 2.37
C GLU A 82 -1.22 -4.44 2.48
N PRO A 83 -1.02 -5.40 1.56
CA PRO A 83 0.10 -6.33 1.64
C PRO A 83 1.48 -5.66 1.67
N ALA A 84 1.59 -4.47 1.08
CA ALA A 84 2.80 -3.65 1.10
C ALA A 84 3.30 -3.33 2.52
N TYR A 85 2.43 -3.35 3.52
CA TYR A 85 2.77 -2.97 4.89
C TYR A 85 2.96 -4.15 5.83
N GLY A 86 2.86 -5.40 5.35
CA GLY A 86 3.06 -6.61 6.15
C GLY A 86 1.99 -6.84 7.24
N THR A 87 1.59 -8.09 7.45
CA THR A 87 0.61 -8.39 8.52
C THR A 87 1.22 -8.31 9.91
N ASP A 88 2.53 -8.55 10.04
CA ASP A 88 3.24 -8.60 11.33
C ASP A 88 4.20 -7.42 11.52
N ASP A 89 4.17 -6.45 10.61
CA ASP A 89 5.04 -5.28 10.65
C ASP A 89 4.38 -4.15 11.46
N PRO A 90 5.08 -3.56 12.45
CA PRO A 90 4.63 -2.33 13.11
C PRO A 90 4.22 -1.21 12.14
N MET A 91 4.81 -1.18 10.93
CA MET A 91 4.49 -0.23 9.87
C MET A 91 2.99 -0.20 9.55
N ARG A 92 2.27 -1.33 9.62
CA ARG A 92 0.82 -1.41 9.35
C ARG A 92 0.01 -0.44 10.22
N HIS A 93 0.45 -0.13 11.43
CA HIS A 93 -0.29 0.76 12.36
C HIS A 93 0.01 2.25 12.16
N VAL A 94 1.13 2.56 11.51
CA VAL A 94 1.59 3.94 11.31
C VAL A 94 1.54 4.37 9.87
N ALA A 95 1.36 3.44 8.92
CA ALA A 95 1.37 3.71 7.49
C ALA A 95 0.42 4.84 7.12
N LEU A 96 -0.87 4.70 7.43
CA LEU A 96 -1.88 5.70 7.07
C LEU A 96 -1.78 6.97 7.92
N PRO A 97 -1.62 6.90 9.25
CA PRO A 97 -1.33 8.08 10.06
C PRO A 97 -0.12 8.91 9.58
N SER A 98 0.93 8.26 9.05
CA SER A 98 2.11 8.95 8.50
C SER A 98 1.76 9.88 7.33
N LEU A 99 0.69 9.58 6.58
CA LEU A 99 0.31 10.34 5.39
C LEU A 99 -0.37 11.67 5.72
N TRP A 100 -0.94 11.83 6.90
CA TRP A 100 -1.66 13.06 7.27
C TRP A 100 -1.10 13.71 8.54
N LEU A 101 -0.80 12.95 9.60
CA LEU A 101 -0.05 13.48 10.76
C LEU A 101 1.40 13.75 10.39
N GLY A 102 2.05 12.80 9.69
CA GLY A 102 3.44 12.95 9.25
C GLY A 102 3.60 14.11 8.25
N ALA A 103 2.61 14.33 7.38
CA ALA A 103 2.58 15.50 6.50
C ALA A 103 2.51 16.82 7.30
N GLY A 104 1.73 16.88 8.37
CA GLY A 104 1.68 18.04 9.25
C GLY A 104 3.02 18.32 9.95
N LEU A 105 3.70 17.28 10.43
CA LEU A 105 5.03 17.39 11.04
C LEU A 105 6.09 17.82 10.02
N ALA A 106 6.05 17.24 8.80
CA ALA A 106 6.94 17.62 7.72
C ALA A 106 6.74 19.09 7.30
N ALA A 107 5.47 19.54 7.25
CA ALA A 107 5.14 20.92 6.93
C ALA A 107 5.68 21.89 7.99
N GLU A 108 5.53 21.55 9.29
CA GLU A 108 6.06 22.35 10.39
C GLU A 108 7.58 22.50 10.29
N ARG A 109 8.30 21.37 10.17
CA ARG A 109 9.76 21.31 10.08
C ARG A 109 10.30 22.12 8.91
N ALA A 110 9.67 22.02 7.74
CA ALA A 110 10.11 22.69 6.53
C ALA A 110 9.65 24.16 6.45
N GLY A 111 8.77 24.62 7.36
CA GLY A 111 8.07 25.90 7.19
C GLY A 111 7.16 25.92 5.97
N ALA A 112 6.70 24.74 5.52
CA ALA A 112 5.93 24.55 4.30
C ALA A 112 4.43 24.70 4.53
N ARG A 113 3.69 24.94 3.44
CA ARG A 113 2.23 24.96 3.45
C ARG A 113 1.68 23.55 3.65
N LEU A 114 0.51 23.42 4.26
CA LEU A 114 -0.19 22.16 4.47
C LEU A 114 -1.58 22.22 3.80
N ILE A 115 -1.79 21.37 2.81
CA ILE A 115 -2.95 21.43 1.91
C ILE A 115 -3.59 20.05 1.83
N TRP A 116 -4.92 19.97 1.97
CA TRP A 116 -5.67 18.72 1.79
C TRP A 116 -6.33 18.72 0.41
N ASN A 117 -5.83 17.87 -0.48
CA ASN A 117 -6.34 17.62 -1.83
C ASN A 117 -7.39 16.51 -1.80
N ALA A 118 -8.54 16.85 -1.23
CA ALA A 118 -9.74 16.02 -1.21
C ALA A 118 -9.55 14.57 -0.74
N PRO A 119 -8.78 14.26 0.33
CA PRO A 119 -8.72 12.90 0.85
C PRO A 119 -10.08 12.41 1.35
N GLY A 120 -10.27 11.10 1.35
CA GLY A 120 -11.34 10.44 2.09
C GLY A 120 -10.95 10.21 3.54
N VAL A 121 -11.92 10.36 4.43
CA VAL A 121 -11.80 10.15 5.88
C VAL A 121 -12.60 8.91 6.26
N ALA A 122 -11.90 7.79 6.45
CA ALA A 122 -12.51 6.48 6.64
C ALA A 122 -12.24 5.90 8.04
N GLY A 123 -13.06 4.94 8.46
CA GLY A 123 -12.86 4.16 9.68
C GLY A 123 -13.92 4.35 10.76
N SER A 124 -13.58 3.95 11.98
CA SER A 124 -14.44 4.05 13.18
C SER A 124 -14.47 5.47 13.76
N ALA A 125 -15.29 5.67 14.79
CA ALA A 125 -15.35 6.92 15.54
C ALA A 125 -13.99 7.21 16.20
N TRP A 126 -13.61 8.49 16.20
CA TRP A 126 -12.37 8.95 16.82
C TRP A 126 -12.53 9.17 18.31
N THR A 127 -11.47 8.92 19.08
CA THR A 127 -11.46 9.28 20.50
C THR A 127 -11.37 10.79 20.67
N ALA A 128 -11.78 11.33 21.83
CA ALA A 128 -11.72 12.77 22.09
C ALA A 128 -10.30 13.34 21.96
N GLU A 129 -9.28 12.57 22.36
CA GLU A 129 -7.86 12.93 22.23
C GLU A 129 -7.47 13.12 20.77
N LEU A 130 -7.88 12.16 19.94
CA LEU A 130 -7.59 12.18 18.53
C LEU A 130 -8.38 13.27 17.81
N GLN A 131 -9.63 13.51 18.18
CA GLN A 131 -10.42 14.63 17.67
C GLN A 131 -9.72 15.96 17.94
N ARG A 132 -9.17 16.17 19.15
CA ARG A 132 -8.36 17.36 19.46
C ARG A 132 -7.12 17.47 18.57
N LEU A 133 -6.46 16.35 18.28
CA LEU A 133 -5.28 16.35 17.41
C LEU A 133 -5.65 16.68 15.96
N VAL A 134 -6.74 16.11 15.44
CA VAL A 134 -7.27 16.43 14.12
C VAL A 134 -7.69 17.89 14.05
N ALA A 135 -8.37 18.41 15.08
CA ALA A 135 -8.75 19.82 15.16
C ALA A 135 -7.54 20.76 15.06
N ALA A 136 -6.45 20.44 15.78
CA ALA A 136 -5.21 21.19 15.71
C ALA A 136 -4.58 21.13 14.31
N LEU A 137 -4.59 19.96 13.66
CA LEU A 137 -4.09 19.81 12.29
C LEU A 137 -4.91 20.60 11.27
N LEU A 138 -6.24 20.58 11.41
CA LEU A 138 -7.16 21.35 10.57
C LEU A 138 -6.90 22.86 10.72
N ALA A 139 -6.74 23.35 11.95
CA ALA A 139 -6.37 24.74 12.23
C ALA A 139 -4.98 25.10 11.69
N ALA A 140 -4.04 24.15 11.65
CA ALA A 140 -2.70 24.34 11.10
C ALA A 140 -2.63 24.27 9.56
N SER A 141 -3.71 23.85 8.89
CA SER A 141 -3.76 23.69 7.43
C SER A 141 -4.14 25.00 6.71
N ASP A 142 -3.51 25.27 5.58
CA ASP A 142 -3.79 26.46 4.76
C ASP A 142 -5.04 26.28 3.90
N TYR A 143 -5.33 25.05 3.51
CA TYR A 143 -6.52 24.69 2.76
C TYR A 143 -6.95 23.27 3.06
N VAL A 144 -8.23 23.10 3.35
CA VAL A 144 -8.82 21.78 3.65
C VAL A 144 -9.97 21.52 2.69
N ALA A 145 -9.85 20.44 1.92
CA ALA A 145 -10.95 19.89 1.14
C ALA A 145 -11.09 18.38 1.38
N VAL A 146 -12.31 17.86 1.21
CA VAL A 146 -12.63 16.44 1.25
C VAL A 146 -13.54 16.06 0.09
N ARG A 147 -13.48 14.80 -0.33
CA ARG A 147 -14.16 14.31 -1.54
C ARG A 147 -15.62 13.91 -1.38
N ASP A 148 -16.07 13.72 -0.14
CA ASP A 148 -17.43 13.23 0.15
C ASP A 148 -17.99 13.77 1.47
N ARG A 149 -19.32 13.72 1.60
CA ARG A 149 -20.05 14.26 2.77
C ARG A 149 -19.76 13.47 4.05
N SER A 150 -19.52 12.17 3.97
CA SER A 150 -19.17 11.36 5.13
C SER A 150 -17.85 11.84 5.73
N SER A 151 -16.89 12.17 4.88
CA SER A 151 -15.60 12.73 5.28
C SER A 151 -15.75 14.11 5.89
N LEU A 152 -16.57 14.97 5.27
CA LEU A 152 -16.87 16.30 5.81
C LEU A 152 -17.48 16.22 7.21
N ARG A 153 -18.51 15.39 7.40
CA ARG A 153 -19.18 15.21 8.70
C ARG A 153 -18.20 14.77 9.78
N ARG A 154 -17.32 13.79 9.48
CA ARG A 154 -16.31 13.32 10.44
C ARG A 154 -15.33 14.41 10.85
N LEU A 155 -14.92 15.28 9.93
CA LEU A 155 -14.05 16.40 10.28
C LEU A 155 -14.81 17.47 11.08
N GLN A 156 -16.07 17.72 10.77
CA GLN A 156 -16.94 18.63 11.53
C GLN A 156 -17.17 18.15 12.97
N ASP A 157 -17.16 16.84 13.22
CA ASP A 157 -17.23 16.29 14.58
C ASP A 157 -15.98 16.60 15.43
N CYS A 158 -14.91 17.14 14.83
CA CYS A 158 -13.64 17.40 15.52
C CYS A 158 -13.38 18.87 15.80
N THR A 159 -14.02 19.76 15.06
CA THR A 159 -13.69 21.19 15.08
C THR A 159 -14.95 22.02 15.25
N ASP A 160 -14.82 23.16 15.91
CA ASP A 160 -15.87 24.17 15.90
C ASP A 160 -16.05 24.69 14.46
N ALA A 161 -17.20 25.30 14.15
CA ALA A 161 -17.58 25.73 12.79
C ALA A 161 -16.67 26.80 12.13
N THR A 162 -15.50 27.08 12.70
CA THR A 162 -14.56 28.13 12.30
C THR A 162 -13.53 27.70 11.26
N VAL A 163 -13.19 26.41 11.16
CA VAL A 163 -12.26 25.93 10.12
C VAL A 163 -13.05 25.58 8.85
N PRO A 164 -12.88 26.33 7.74
CA PRO A 164 -13.59 26.03 6.51
C PRO A 164 -13.05 24.74 5.88
N VAL A 165 -13.93 23.74 5.75
CA VAL A 165 -13.66 22.49 5.02
C VAL A 165 -14.49 22.48 3.75
N SER A 166 -13.83 22.45 2.60
CA SER A 166 -14.50 22.42 1.29
C SER A 166 -14.92 21.00 0.93
N LEU A 167 -16.16 20.81 0.46
CA LEU A 167 -16.57 19.58 -0.20
C LEU A 167 -16.34 19.73 -1.70
N VAL A 168 -15.48 18.89 -2.28
CA VAL A 168 -15.11 18.95 -3.71
C VAL A 168 -15.26 17.56 -4.35
N PRO A 169 -15.33 17.46 -5.69
CA PRO A 169 -15.28 16.16 -6.37
C PRO A 169 -13.96 15.41 -6.12
N ASP A 170 -14.00 14.08 -6.25
CA ASP A 170 -12.79 13.26 -6.22
C ASP A 170 -11.84 13.63 -7.39
N PRO A 171 -10.56 13.96 -7.14
CA PRO A 171 -9.61 14.31 -8.18
C PRO A 171 -9.44 13.25 -9.28
N ILE A 172 -9.79 11.97 -9.05
CA ILE A 172 -9.75 10.92 -10.09
C ILE A 172 -10.60 11.26 -11.31
N LEU A 173 -11.60 12.13 -11.14
CA LEU A 173 -12.48 12.59 -12.21
C LEU A 173 -11.75 13.46 -13.26
N ASP A 174 -10.51 13.87 -13.00
CA ASP A 174 -9.64 14.52 -13.99
C ASP A 174 -8.89 13.54 -14.91
N ILE A 175 -9.08 12.23 -14.75
CA ILE A 175 -8.40 11.23 -15.59
C ILE A 175 -8.59 11.47 -17.09
N ALA A 176 -9.77 11.95 -17.51
CA ALA A 176 -10.05 12.24 -18.92
C ALA A 176 -9.26 13.45 -19.47
N ARG A 177 -8.83 14.38 -18.59
CA ARG A 177 -7.90 15.45 -18.95
C ARG A 177 -6.47 14.97 -18.97
N LEU A 178 -6.09 14.13 -18.00
CA LEU A 178 -4.77 13.51 -17.96
C LEU A 178 -4.52 12.66 -19.21
N TRP A 179 -5.49 11.81 -19.58
CA TRP A 179 -5.46 10.93 -20.75
C TRP A 179 -6.75 11.06 -21.56
N PRO A 180 -6.79 11.96 -22.56
CA PRO A 180 -7.94 12.09 -23.44
C PRO A 180 -8.27 10.78 -24.16
N ARG A 181 -9.56 10.47 -24.34
CA ARG A 181 -10.05 9.23 -24.99
C ARG A 181 -9.33 8.92 -26.32
N ALA A 182 -9.10 9.95 -27.12
CA ALA A 182 -8.39 9.82 -28.41
C ALA A 182 -6.97 9.25 -28.24
N SER A 183 -6.25 9.65 -27.19
CA SER A 183 -4.89 9.18 -26.89
C SER A 183 -4.84 7.71 -26.45
N LEU A 184 -5.95 7.17 -25.95
CA LEU A 184 -6.05 5.80 -25.45
C LEU A 184 -6.53 4.78 -26.50
N THR A 185 -7.01 5.25 -27.66
CA THR A 185 -7.65 4.41 -28.69
C THR A 185 -6.72 3.31 -29.22
N GLN A 186 -5.47 3.64 -29.54
CA GLN A 186 -4.51 2.65 -30.03
C GLN A 186 -4.17 1.61 -28.97
N ARG A 187 -4.06 2.04 -27.70
CA ARG A 187 -3.79 1.15 -26.57
C ARG A 187 -4.94 0.17 -26.36
N PHE A 188 -6.18 0.64 -26.36
CA PHE A 188 -7.37 -0.22 -26.29
C PHE A 188 -7.36 -1.30 -27.38
N ARG A 189 -7.15 -0.90 -28.64
CA ARG A 189 -7.06 -1.84 -29.77
C ARG A 189 -5.96 -2.88 -29.58
N ALA A 190 -4.79 -2.45 -29.10
CA ALA A 190 -3.66 -3.34 -28.87
C ALA A 190 -3.94 -4.42 -27.81
N LEU A 191 -4.81 -4.18 -26.83
CA LEU A 191 -5.16 -5.18 -25.81
C LEU A 191 -5.89 -6.38 -26.42
N PHE A 192 -6.82 -6.16 -27.35
CA PHE A 192 -7.52 -7.23 -28.08
C PHE A 192 -6.60 -7.94 -29.09
N VAL A 193 -5.83 -7.16 -29.86
CA VAL A 193 -4.91 -7.71 -30.88
C VAL A 193 -3.87 -8.65 -30.27
N ARG A 194 -3.29 -8.32 -29.10
CA ARG A 194 -2.34 -9.19 -28.40
C ARG A 194 -2.93 -10.53 -27.95
N ARG A 195 -4.26 -10.62 -27.84
CA ARG A 195 -4.98 -11.85 -27.51
C ARG A 195 -5.49 -12.58 -28.75
N GLY A 196 -5.16 -12.11 -29.95
CA GLY A 196 -5.69 -12.66 -31.21
C GLY A 196 -7.19 -12.46 -31.37
N GLN A 197 -7.76 -11.47 -30.67
CA GLN A 197 -9.19 -11.18 -30.72
C GLN A 197 -9.47 -9.96 -31.60
N PRO A 198 -10.60 -9.93 -32.33
CA PRO A 198 -11.04 -8.73 -33.02
C PRO A 198 -11.38 -7.63 -32.01
N VAL A 199 -11.14 -6.37 -32.39
CA VAL A 199 -11.56 -5.23 -31.58
C VAL A 199 -13.08 -5.12 -31.67
N PRO A 200 -13.82 -5.15 -30.55
CA PRO A 200 -15.27 -5.11 -30.59
C PRO A 200 -15.77 -3.71 -30.94
N ALA A 201 -16.93 -3.64 -31.60
CA ALA A 201 -17.62 -2.37 -31.84
C ALA A 201 -18.19 -1.76 -30.55
N ARG A 202 -18.56 -2.62 -29.59
CA ARG A 202 -19.08 -2.24 -28.27
C ARG A 202 -18.50 -3.13 -27.18
N SER A 203 -18.21 -2.57 -26.02
CA SER A 203 -17.67 -3.30 -24.88
C SER A 203 -18.22 -2.80 -23.55
N VAL A 204 -18.22 -3.65 -22.53
CA VAL A 204 -18.61 -3.26 -21.17
C VAL A 204 -17.54 -3.70 -20.20
N VAL A 205 -17.07 -2.79 -19.34
CA VAL A 205 -16.14 -3.14 -18.28
C VAL A 205 -16.93 -3.71 -17.12
N VAL A 206 -16.57 -4.90 -16.69
CA VAL A 206 -17.12 -5.56 -15.52
C VAL A 206 -15.98 -5.77 -14.53
N HIS A 207 -16.00 -5.00 -13.45
CA HIS A 207 -15.03 -5.09 -12.38
C HIS A 207 -15.37 -6.25 -11.46
N ILE A 208 -14.45 -7.20 -11.36
CA ILE A 208 -14.61 -8.46 -10.65
C ILE A 208 -13.79 -8.44 -9.37
N ASP A 209 -14.47 -8.45 -8.23
CA ASP A 209 -13.87 -8.68 -6.91
C ASP A 209 -14.68 -9.71 -6.10
N ASP A 210 -14.07 -10.22 -5.04
CA ASP A 210 -14.60 -11.27 -4.18
C ASP A 210 -15.53 -10.75 -3.07
N ARG A 211 -15.76 -9.43 -2.96
CA ARG A 211 -16.55 -8.82 -1.88
C ARG A 211 -18.02 -9.24 -1.94
N ALA A 212 -18.51 -9.56 -3.13
CA ALA A 212 -19.87 -10.05 -3.33
C ALA A 212 -20.08 -11.48 -2.82
N GLY A 213 -19.01 -12.25 -2.57
CA GLY A 213 -19.11 -13.66 -2.15
C GLY A 213 -19.78 -14.59 -3.18
N ILE A 214 -19.86 -14.17 -4.45
CA ILE A 214 -20.52 -14.92 -5.51
C ILE A 214 -19.51 -15.89 -6.15
N ALA A 215 -19.90 -17.16 -6.28
CA ALA A 215 -19.10 -18.17 -6.97
C ALA A 215 -18.98 -17.88 -8.48
N ALA A 216 -17.85 -18.26 -9.08
CA ALA A 216 -17.53 -17.94 -10.47
C ALA A 216 -18.62 -18.33 -11.50
N PRO A 217 -19.28 -19.51 -11.44
CA PRO A 217 -20.36 -19.86 -12.37
C PRO A 217 -21.55 -18.90 -12.29
N ALA A 218 -22.01 -18.59 -11.07
CA ALA A 218 -23.11 -17.65 -10.86
C ALA A 218 -22.74 -16.23 -11.29
N LEU A 219 -21.50 -15.79 -11.02
CA LEU A 219 -21.03 -14.48 -11.47
C LEU A 219 -20.90 -14.42 -13.01
N SER A 220 -20.48 -15.50 -13.67
CA SER A 220 -20.44 -15.61 -15.14
C SER A 220 -21.83 -15.38 -15.76
N GLU A 221 -22.88 -15.94 -15.18
CA GLU A 221 -24.26 -15.68 -15.61
C GLU A 221 -24.62 -14.19 -15.52
N ARG A 222 -24.20 -13.51 -14.45
CA ARG A 222 -24.42 -12.06 -14.29
C ARG A 222 -23.61 -11.25 -15.30
N VAL A 223 -22.37 -11.64 -15.59
CA VAL A 223 -21.57 -11.02 -16.66
C VAL A 223 -22.27 -11.15 -18.01
N MET A 224 -22.84 -12.33 -18.32
CA MET A 224 -23.58 -12.52 -19.57
C MET A 224 -24.81 -11.60 -19.66
N GLN A 225 -25.56 -11.44 -18.56
CA GLN A 225 -26.71 -10.53 -18.50
C GLN A 225 -26.28 -9.07 -18.75
N VAL A 226 -25.17 -8.65 -18.14
CA VAL A 226 -24.59 -7.30 -18.34
C VAL A 226 -24.11 -7.10 -19.78
N ALA A 227 -23.41 -8.08 -20.36
CA ALA A 227 -22.95 -8.03 -21.75
C ALA A 227 -24.13 -7.96 -22.74
N ALA A 228 -25.20 -8.71 -22.49
CA ALA A 228 -26.41 -8.66 -23.28
C ALA A 228 -27.12 -7.30 -23.20
N ALA A 229 -27.26 -6.74 -21.99
CA ALA A 229 -27.83 -5.41 -21.77
C ALA A 229 -27.02 -4.31 -22.47
N ALA A 230 -25.69 -4.38 -22.39
CA ALA A 230 -24.80 -3.44 -23.07
C ALA A 230 -24.66 -3.70 -24.59
N ARG A 231 -25.13 -4.85 -25.09
CA ARG A 231 -24.90 -5.34 -26.46
C ARG A 231 -23.41 -5.30 -26.84
N GLY A 232 -22.55 -5.68 -25.90
CA GLY A 232 -21.10 -5.49 -26.01
C GLY A 232 -20.30 -6.67 -25.48
N VAL A 233 -19.03 -6.73 -25.89
CA VAL A 233 -18.07 -7.72 -25.40
C VAL A 233 -17.64 -7.36 -23.97
N PRO A 234 -17.72 -8.29 -23.00
CA PRO A 234 -17.30 -8.01 -21.64
C PRO A 234 -15.77 -7.92 -21.54
N ILE A 235 -15.32 -6.94 -20.76
CA ILE A 235 -13.95 -6.77 -20.32
C ILE A 235 -13.93 -7.04 -18.82
N LEU A 236 -13.38 -8.18 -18.42
CA LEU A 236 -13.24 -8.58 -17.03
C LEU A 236 -12.03 -7.86 -16.44
N LEU A 237 -12.28 -6.81 -15.66
CA LEU A 237 -11.25 -6.07 -14.94
C LEU A 237 -11.13 -6.67 -13.53
N ALA A 238 -9.95 -7.20 -13.21
CA ALA A 238 -9.71 -7.74 -11.87
C ALA A 238 -9.59 -6.64 -10.81
N GLY A 239 -10.07 -6.94 -9.60
CA GLY A 239 -9.89 -6.10 -8.42
C GLY A 239 -8.45 -5.80 -8.07
N ASP A 240 -8.24 -4.73 -7.29
CA ASP A 240 -6.92 -4.22 -6.91
C ASP A 240 -6.33 -4.86 -5.65
N THR A 241 -6.95 -5.90 -5.06
CA THR A 241 -6.48 -6.50 -3.81
C THR A 241 -5.34 -7.51 -4.02
N ASP A 242 -4.13 -7.09 -3.69
CA ASP A 242 -2.83 -7.71 -4.01
C ASP A 242 -2.58 -9.17 -3.55
N ARG A 243 -3.49 -9.83 -2.82
CA ARG A 243 -3.27 -11.24 -2.39
C ARG A 243 -3.79 -12.27 -3.38
N ASN A 244 -4.82 -11.94 -4.17
CA ASN A 244 -5.34 -12.82 -5.20
C ASN A 244 -6.23 -12.08 -6.22
N ALA A 245 -6.01 -10.78 -6.40
CA ALA A 245 -6.78 -9.80 -7.17
C ALA A 245 -7.45 -10.32 -8.47
N GLY A 246 -6.83 -11.26 -9.18
CA GLY A 246 -7.37 -11.83 -10.41
C GLY A 246 -7.92 -13.26 -10.35
N ALA A 247 -7.92 -13.96 -9.21
CA ALA A 247 -8.35 -15.37 -9.20
C ALA A 247 -9.83 -15.52 -9.53
N LEU A 248 -10.70 -14.70 -8.94
CA LEU A 248 -12.11 -14.75 -9.27
C LEU A 248 -12.33 -14.36 -10.74
N ALA A 249 -11.67 -13.30 -11.22
CA ALA A 249 -11.74 -12.89 -12.63
C ALA A 249 -11.28 -14.01 -13.59
N ARG A 250 -10.19 -14.72 -13.27
CA ARG A 250 -9.72 -15.90 -14.02
C ARG A 250 -10.70 -17.07 -13.95
N ALA A 251 -11.29 -17.33 -12.78
CA ALA A 251 -12.28 -18.38 -12.60
C ALA A 251 -13.56 -18.09 -13.40
N VAL A 252 -14.03 -16.84 -13.40
CA VAL A 252 -15.15 -16.38 -14.24
C VAL A 252 -14.79 -16.51 -15.72
N SER A 253 -13.61 -16.01 -16.12
CA SER A 253 -13.09 -16.11 -17.49
C SER A 253 -13.07 -17.55 -18.02
N ALA A 254 -12.67 -18.52 -17.19
CA ALA A 254 -12.60 -19.93 -17.56
C ALA A 254 -13.96 -20.58 -17.84
N VAL A 255 -15.06 -20.04 -17.30
CA VAL A 255 -16.43 -20.59 -17.46
C VAL A 255 -17.35 -19.67 -18.26
N LEU A 256 -16.86 -18.52 -18.75
CA LEU A 256 -17.65 -17.57 -19.52
C LEU A 256 -17.74 -18.02 -20.99
N PRO A 257 -18.94 -18.35 -21.52
CA PRO A 257 -19.08 -19.00 -22.83
C PRO A 257 -19.04 -18.02 -24.02
N VAL A 258 -18.68 -16.75 -23.79
CA VAL A 258 -18.63 -15.69 -24.81
C VAL A 258 -17.22 -15.13 -24.97
N PRO A 259 -16.85 -14.60 -26.15
CA PRO A 259 -15.62 -13.83 -26.31
C PRO A 259 -15.55 -12.69 -25.31
N HIS A 260 -14.38 -12.50 -24.69
CA HIS A 260 -14.17 -11.50 -23.66
C HIS A 260 -12.68 -11.16 -23.54
N LEU A 261 -12.38 -10.01 -22.95
CA LEU A 261 -11.02 -9.62 -22.57
C LEU A 261 -10.85 -9.79 -21.05
N LEU A 262 -9.88 -10.59 -20.62
CA LEU A 262 -9.45 -10.64 -19.23
C LEU A 262 -8.28 -9.67 -19.00
N LEU A 263 -8.49 -8.68 -18.14
CA LEU A 263 -7.48 -7.70 -17.71
C LEU A 263 -7.17 -7.91 -16.22
N ASP A 264 -6.48 -9.00 -15.90
CA ASP A 264 -6.10 -9.36 -14.52
C ASP A 264 -4.66 -9.00 -14.14
N ARG A 265 -3.84 -8.65 -15.13
CA ARG A 265 -2.46 -8.16 -15.00
C ARG A 265 -2.18 -7.08 -16.04
N PRO A 266 -2.86 -5.92 -15.96
CA PRO A 266 -2.52 -4.78 -16.80
C PRO A 266 -1.04 -4.41 -16.60
N ALA A 267 -0.34 -4.06 -17.68
CA ALA A 267 1.06 -3.67 -17.59
C ALA A 267 1.21 -2.20 -17.17
N ALA A 268 0.18 -1.40 -17.42
CA ALA A 268 0.16 0.04 -17.24
C ALA A 268 -1.22 0.51 -16.74
N LEU A 269 -1.26 1.58 -15.96
CA LEU A 269 -2.49 2.25 -15.54
C LEU A 269 -3.31 2.68 -16.77
N ARG A 270 -2.60 3.10 -17.83
CA ARG A 270 -3.23 3.42 -19.12
C ARG A 270 -3.95 2.25 -19.78
N ASP A 271 -3.63 0.99 -19.46
CA ASP A 271 -4.38 -0.16 -20.00
C ASP A 271 -5.79 -0.20 -19.42
N VAL A 272 -5.91 -0.03 -18.10
CA VAL A 272 -7.20 0.07 -17.41
C VAL A 272 -7.96 1.30 -17.88
N ALA A 273 -7.30 2.46 -17.92
CA ALA A 273 -7.91 3.69 -18.41
C ALA A 273 -8.38 3.57 -19.86
N ALA A 274 -7.66 2.86 -20.74
CA ALA A 274 -8.07 2.64 -22.12
C ALA A 274 -9.33 1.78 -22.23
N CYS A 275 -9.45 0.73 -21.41
CA CYS A 275 -10.68 -0.07 -21.32
C CYS A 275 -11.86 0.75 -20.78
N LEU A 276 -11.65 1.50 -19.70
CA LEU A 276 -12.67 2.38 -19.13
C LEU A 276 -13.07 3.46 -20.13
N ALA A 277 -12.13 4.11 -20.81
CA ALA A 277 -12.42 5.14 -21.79
C ALA A 277 -13.08 4.59 -23.05
N ALA A 278 -12.82 3.37 -23.48
CA ALA A 278 -13.41 2.82 -24.70
C ALA A 278 -14.72 2.07 -24.49
N SER A 279 -15.12 1.81 -23.24
CA SER A 279 -16.34 1.05 -22.96
C SER A 279 -17.61 1.85 -23.19
N ASP A 280 -18.70 1.12 -23.45
CA ASP A 280 -20.08 1.58 -23.51
C ASP A 280 -20.76 1.56 -22.14
N GLY A 281 -20.06 1.06 -21.12
CA GLY A 281 -20.60 0.89 -19.78
C GLY A 281 -19.57 0.39 -18.77
N TYR A 282 -19.88 0.59 -17.50
CA TYR A 282 -19.13 0.07 -16.37
C TYR A 282 -20.08 -0.60 -15.36
N VAL A 283 -19.64 -1.72 -14.79
CA VAL A 283 -20.32 -2.40 -13.70
C VAL A 283 -19.29 -2.88 -12.69
N GLY A 284 -19.54 -2.66 -11.41
CA GLY A 284 -18.85 -3.37 -10.33
C GLY A 284 -18.77 -2.58 -9.03
N SER A 285 -18.01 -3.09 -8.08
CA SER A 285 -17.93 -2.58 -6.70
C SER A 285 -16.74 -1.66 -6.43
N ASP A 286 -15.83 -1.49 -7.40
CA ASP A 286 -14.74 -0.54 -7.25
C ASP A 286 -15.17 0.88 -7.58
N ARG A 287 -14.91 1.76 -6.61
CA ARG A 287 -15.26 3.18 -6.68
C ARG A 287 -14.45 3.92 -7.74
N ASN A 288 -13.17 3.61 -7.83
CA ASN A 288 -12.24 4.34 -8.70
C ASN A 288 -12.51 4.02 -10.17
N GLY A 289 -12.80 2.77 -10.50
CA GLY A 289 -13.26 2.32 -11.81
C GLY A 289 -14.58 2.97 -12.20
N PHE A 290 -15.54 3.05 -11.27
CA PHE A 290 -16.81 3.74 -11.51
C PHE A 290 -16.61 5.23 -11.82
N LEU A 291 -15.87 5.95 -10.97
CA LEU A 291 -15.62 7.38 -11.16
C LEU A 291 -14.82 7.65 -12.43
N ALA A 292 -13.81 6.84 -12.74
CA ALA A 292 -13.04 6.97 -13.97
C ALA A 292 -13.90 6.71 -15.21
N ALA A 293 -14.79 5.71 -15.21
CA ALA A 293 -15.73 5.50 -16.31
C ALA A 293 -16.68 6.70 -16.47
N PHE A 294 -17.21 7.23 -15.37
CA PHE A 294 -18.05 8.42 -15.37
C PHE A 294 -17.30 9.65 -15.91
N ALA A 295 -16.02 9.82 -15.58
CA ALA A 295 -15.17 10.90 -16.11
C ALA A 295 -15.02 10.86 -17.64
N TYR A 296 -15.07 9.67 -18.24
CA TYR A 296 -15.11 9.50 -19.70
C TYR A 296 -16.52 9.64 -20.28
N GLY A 297 -17.52 9.97 -19.47
CA GLY A 297 -18.91 10.12 -19.90
C GLY A 297 -19.64 8.80 -20.12
N ASN A 298 -19.13 7.69 -19.60
CA ASN A 298 -19.75 6.38 -19.80
C ASN A 298 -20.83 6.13 -18.74
N PRO A 299 -21.93 5.43 -19.10
CA PRO A 299 -22.89 4.97 -18.09
C PRO A 299 -22.22 3.93 -17.17
N GLY A 300 -22.66 3.86 -15.93
CA GLY A 300 -22.13 2.85 -15.01
C GLY A 300 -23.06 2.53 -13.87
N VAL A 301 -22.90 1.34 -13.29
CA VAL A 301 -23.59 0.90 -12.09
C VAL A 301 -22.54 0.50 -11.05
N LEU A 302 -22.62 1.13 -9.89
CA LEU A 302 -21.80 0.81 -8.72
C LEU A 302 -22.55 -0.20 -7.85
N ILE A 303 -21.88 -1.29 -7.49
CA ILE A 303 -22.41 -2.31 -6.58
C ILE A 303 -21.84 -2.01 -5.19
N ALA A 304 -22.67 -1.52 -4.28
CA ALA A 304 -22.27 -1.35 -2.89
C ALA A 304 -23.43 -1.62 -1.94
N GLY A 305 -23.16 -2.38 -0.87
CA GLY A 305 -24.15 -2.68 0.16
C GLY A 305 -24.43 -1.46 1.05
N ALA A 306 -25.53 -1.53 1.81
CA ALA A 306 -25.98 -0.48 2.74
C ALA A 306 -24.92 -0.07 3.79
N ALA A 307 -23.94 -0.94 4.06
CA ALA A 307 -22.82 -0.68 4.97
C ALA A 307 -21.71 0.20 4.37
N THR A 308 -21.93 0.84 3.21
CA THR A 308 -20.94 1.64 2.50
C THR A 308 -21.36 3.11 2.44
N PRO A 309 -21.19 3.90 3.52
CA PRO A 309 -21.71 5.28 3.62
C PRO A 309 -21.29 6.18 2.46
N TRP A 310 -20.06 6.02 1.97
CA TRP A 310 -19.54 6.83 0.86
C TRP A 310 -20.30 6.59 -0.45
N ALA A 311 -20.94 5.43 -0.64
CA ALA A 311 -21.61 5.09 -1.89
C ALA A 311 -22.88 5.93 -2.12
N ALA A 312 -23.67 6.14 -1.07
CA ALA A 312 -24.84 7.02 -1.12
C ALA A 312 -24.44 8.49 -1.30
N ASP A 313 -23.41 8.93 -0.56
CA ASP A 313 -22.90 10.30 -0.68
C ASP A 313 -22.37 10.58 -2.09
N LEU A 314 -21.74 9.59 -2.73
CA LEU A 314 -21.22 9.67 -4.09
C LEU A 314 -22.35 9.84 -5.12
N THR A 315 -23.40 9.02 -5.04
CA THR A 315 -24.53 9.16 -5.97
C THR A 315 -25.28 10.47 -5.78
N ASP A 316 -25.41 10.96 -4.56
CA ASP A 316 -26.07 12.25 -4.32
C ASP A 316 -25.23 13.44 -4.80
N GLN A 317 -23.92 13.40 -4.53
CA GLN A 317 -22.99 14.47 -4.92
C GLN A 317 -22.92 14.62 -6.43
N TYR A 318 -22.95 13.51 -7.17
CA TYR A 318 -22.89 13.51 -8.63
C TYR A 318 -24.26 13.46 -9.32
N ARG A 319 -25.36 13.45 -8.54
CA ARG A 319 -26.76 13.36 -9.03
C ARG A 319 -27.00 12.12 -9.89
N LEU A 320 -26.51 10.98 -9.40
CA LEU A 320 -26.56 9.65 -10.00
C LEU A 320 -27.30 8.62 -9.10
N PRO A 321 -28.47 8.93 -8.51
CA PRO A 321 -29.10 8.07 -7.49
C PRO A 321 -29.43 6.65 -7.99
N ASP A 322 -29.81 6.51 -9.27
CA ASP A 322 -30.20 5.21 -9.84
C ASP A 322 -29.00 4.32 -10.25
N ARG A 323 -27.77 4.76 -9.94
CA ARG A 323 -26.54 4.05 -10.29
C ARG A 323 -26.02 3.14 -9.19
N LEU A 324 -26.61 3.17 -8.00
CA LEU A 324 -26.24 2.29 -6.90
C LEU A 324 -27.12 1.05 -6.90
N CYS A 325 -26.50 -0.12 -6.76
CA CYS A 325 -27.19 -1.38 -6.53
C CYS A 325 -26.59 -2.10 -5.32
N GLY A 326 -27.43 -2.78 -4.53
CA GLY A 326 -26.98 -3.53 -3.35
C GLY A 326 -26.32 -4.86 -3.69
N ASP A 327 -26.63 -5.44 -4.84
CA ASP A 327 -26.14 -6.74 -5.29
C ASP A 327 -26.06 -6.81 -6.83
N TRP A 328 -25.84 -8.01 -7.38
CA TRP A 328 -25.70 -8.24 -8.82
C TRP A 328 -27.01 -8.52 -9.57
N ALA A 329 -28.14 -8.69 -8.87
CA ALA A 329 -29.38 -9.17 -9.47
C ALA A 329 -29.98 -8.17 -10.47
N ASP A 330 -29.98 -6.88 -10.12
CA ASP A 330 -30.65 -5.83 -10.91
C ASP A 330 -29.69 -5.04 -11.80
N VAL A 331 -28.41 -5.41 -11.81
CA VAL A 331 -27.34 -4.59 -12.41
C VAL A 331 -27.49 -4.44 -13.93
N ALA A 332 -27.93 -5.49 -14.62
CA ALA A 332 -28.13 -5.44 -16.07
C ALA A 332 -29.27 -4.49 -16.46
N GLU A 333 -30.38 -4.50 -15.71
CA GLU A 333 -31.51 -3.58 -15.91
C GLU A 333 -31.09 -2.13 -15.64
N ARG A 334 -30.40 -1.89 -14.53
CA ARG A 334 -29.90 -0.56 -14.17
C ARG A 334 -28.89 -0.02 -15.18
N LEU A 335 -28.03 -0.88 -15.73
CA LEU A 335 -27.10 -0.46 -16.78
C LEU A 335 -27.84 -0.07 -18.07
N ALA A 336 -28.86 -0.84 -18.45
CA ALA A 336 -29.68 -0.52 -19.62
C ALA A 336 -30.40 0.82 -19.46
N ALA A 337 -30.98 1.08 -18.28
CA ALA A 337 -31.55 2.39 -17.94
C ALA A 337 -30.48 3.50 -18.03
N ALA A 338 -29.29 3.25 -17.48
CA ALA A 338 -28.20 4.22 -17.47
C ALA A 338 -27.69 4.63 -18.85
N ALA A 339 -27.75 3.72 -19.81
CA ALA A 339 -27.39 4.02 -21.19
C ALA A 339 -28.32 5.08 -21.82
N GLY A 340 -29.58 5.18 -21.39
CA GLY A 340 -30.55 6.17 -21.88
C GLY A 340 -30.32 7.60 -21.37
N ASP A 341 -29.60 7.78 -20.25
CA ASP A 341 -29.47 9.08 -19.57
C ASP A 341 -28.23 9.88 -20.00
N GLU A 342 -27.94 9.96 -21.30
CA GLU A 342 -26.72 10.62 -21.78
C GLU A 342 -26.67 12.12 -21.45
N ALA A 343 -27.74 12.87 -21.75
CA ALA A 343 -27.75 14.32 -21.53
C ALA A 343 -27.61 14.73 -20.05
N PRO A 344 -28.36 14.13 -19.09
CA PRO A 344 -28.15 14.40 -17.66
C PRO A 344 -26.74 14.08 -17.19
N ARG A 345 -26.14 12.99 -17.69
CA ARG A 345 -24.78 12.57 -17.35
C ARG A 345 -23.74 13.59 -17.83
N ILE A 346 -23.86 14.08 -19.05
CA ILE A 346 -22.98 15.12 -19.60
C ILE A 346 -23.09 16.41 -18.78
N ALA A 347 -24.32 16.82 -18.43
CA ALA A 347 -24.54 18.01 -17.61
C ALA A 347 -23.92 17.86 -16.20
N ALA A 348 -24.08 16.70 -15.56
CA ALA A 348 -23.46 16.41 -14.27
C ALA A 348 -21.92 16.45 -14.35
N LEU A 349 -21.34 15.86 -15.41
CA LEU A 349 -19.90 15.89 -15.61
C LEU A 349 -19.36 17.31 -15.80
N ALA A 350 -20.07 18.19 -16.53
CA ALA A 350 -19.66 19.58 -16.69
C ALA A 350 -19.57 20.33 -15.34
N VAL A 351 -20.58 20.16 -14.48
CA VAL A 351 -20.59 20.76 -13.13
C VAL A 351 -19.44 20.22 -12.28
N VAL A 352 -19.16 18.92 -12.35
CA VAL A 352 -18.03 18.29 -11.66
C VAL A 352 -16.69 18.89 -12.13
N GLN A 353 -16.53 19.07 -13.45
CA GLN A 353 -15.30 19.61 -14.02
C GLN A 353 -15.06 21.06 -13.62
N GLU A 354 -16.11 21.88 -13.57
CA GLU A 354 -16.03 23.26 -13.07
C GLU A 354 -15.62 23.29 -11.59
N ALA A 355 -16.21 22.42 -10.76
CA ALA A 355 -15.86 22.32 -9.35
C ALA A 355 -14.42 21.84 -9.11
N LEU A 356 -13.91 20.93 -9.95
CA LEU A 356 -12.49 20.53 -9.93
C LEU A 356 -11.58 21.67 -10.37
N ASP A 357 -11.92 22.40 -11.42
CA ASP A 357 -11.14 23.55 -11.88
C ASP A 357 -11.06 24.63 -10.78
N ALA A 358 -12.17 24.89 -10.07
CA ALA A 358 -12.19 25.78 -8.90
C ALA A 358 -11.35 25.26 -7.73
N HIS A 359 -11.39 23.95 -7.46
CA HIS A 359 -10.59 23.31 -6.41
C HIS A 359 -9.08 23.45 -6.68
N TRP A 360 -8.63 23.13 -7.89
CA TRP A 360 -7.22 23.28 -8.27
C TRP A 360 -6.78 24.75 -8.29
N ALA A 361 -7.64 25.67 -8.71
CA ALA A 361 -7.37 27.10 -8.62
C ALA A 361 -7.22 27.58 -7.17
N ALA A 362 -7.99 27.02 -6.23
CA ALA A 362 -7.83 27.31 -4.81
C ALA A 362 -6.48 26.80 -4.26
N ILE A 363 -6.05 25.60 -4.66
CA ILE A 363 -4.73 25.07 -4.31
C ILE A 363 -3.62 25.96 -4.85
N GLU A 364 -3.66 26.35 -6.13
CA GLU A 364 -2.70 27.28 -6.74
C GLU A 364 -2.70 28.64 -6.03
N GLY A 365 -3.88 29.15 -5.65
CA GLY A 365 -4.01 30.39 -4.87
C GLY A 365 -3.28 30.32 -3.53
N VAL A 366 -3.36 29.19 -2.82
CA VAL A 366 -2.64 28.94 -1.56
C VAL A 366 -1.14 28.87 -1.81
N LEU A 367 -0.70 28.18 -2.87
CA LEU A 367 0.71 28.08 -3.24
C LEU A 367 1.30 29.45 -3.62
N ALA A 368 0.53 30.31 -4.29
CA ALA A 368 0.96 31.64 -4.70
C ALA A 368 0.94 32.67 -3.56
N ALA A 369 0.10 32.48 -2.53
CA ALA A 369 -0.04 33.42 -1.43
C ALA A 369 1.25 33.52 -0.59
N PRO A 370 1.61 34.70 -0.03
CA PRO A 370 2.73 34.82 0.90
C PRO A 370 2.60 33.86 2.10
N ALA A 371 3.73 33.42 2.65
CA ALA A 371 3.72 32.59 3.85
C ALA A 371 3.04 33.30 5.02
N ASP A 372 2.11 32.60 5.68
CA ASP A 372 1.38 33.12 6.84
C ASP A 372 2.06 32.68 8.14
N ALA A 373 2.71 33.64 8.82
CA ALA A 373 3.38 33.39 10.09
C ALA A 373 2.43 32.90 11.19
N SER A 374 1.15 33.28 11.15
CA SER A 374 0.15 32.79 12.10
C SER A 374 -0.15 31.31 11.89
N ARG A 375 -0.20 30.85 10.63
CA ARG A 375 -0.34 29.43 10.29
C ARG A 375 0.88 28.63 10.70
N GLN A 376 2.08 29.17 10.52
CA GLN A 376 3.29 28.51 10.99
C GLN A 376 3.27 28.29 12.51
N ALA A 377 2.82 29.28 13.29
CA ALA A 377 2.67 29.12 14.74
C ALA A 377 1.69 28.00 15.11
N LEU A 378 0.55 27.91 14.41
CA LEU A 378 -0.43 26.83 14.61
C LEU A 378 0.15 25.45 14.24
N ARG A 379 1.00 25.35 13.22
CA ARG A 379 1.73 24.11 12.90
C ARG A 379 2.68 23.72 14.02
N THR A 380 3.44 24.67 14.57
CA THR A 380 4.33 24.41 15.71
C THR A 380 3.54 23.93 16.94
N ASP A 381 2.37 24.51 17.21
CA ASP A 381 1.51 24.06 18.31
C ASP A 381 0.93 22.67 18.06
N PHE A 382 0.53 22.36 16.82
CA PHE A 382 0.16 21.01 16.40
C PHE A 382 1.32 20.02 16.64
N ALA A 383 2.53 20.32 16.19
CA ALA A 383 3.69 19.45 16.37
C ALA A 383 3.99 19.20 17.86
N ARG A 384 3.89 20.24 18.70
CA ARG A 384 3.99 20.09 20.16
C ARG A 384 2.89 19.20 20.72
N ALA A 385 1.65 19.31 20.24
CA ALA A 385 0.55 18.45 20.66
C ALA A 385 0.80 16.98 20.30
N VAL A 386 1.32 16.69 19.10
CA VAL A 386 1.74 15.33 18.70
C VAL A 386 2.81 14.79 19.66
N VAL A 387 3.86 15.57 19.93
CA VAL A 387 4.95 15.17 20.84
C VAL A 387 4.46 14.97 22.27
N ALA A 388 3.57 15.83 22.76
CA ALA A 388 3.00 15.73 24.10
C ALA A 388 2.10 14.50 24.23
N ASP A 389 1.22 14.24 23.25
CA ASP A 389 0.39 13.02 23.24
C ASP A 389 1.26 11.76 23.18
N ASN A 390 2.34 11.78 22.38
CA ASN A 390 3.28 10.67 22.32
C ASN A 390 3.92 10.36 23.69
N ALA A 391 4.39 11.41 24.39
CA ALA A 391 5.03 11.28 25.68
C ALA A 391 4.05 10.82 26.78
N ALA A 392 2.82 11.32 26.77
CA ALA A 392 1.80 10.94 27.75
C ALA A 392 1.28 9.50 27.56
N SER A 393 1.35 8.98 26.34
CA SER A 393 0.63 7.77 25.94
C SER A 393 1.50 6.52 25.82
N ARG A 394 2.78 6.57 26.19
CA ARG A 394 3.79 5.52 25.93
C ARG A 394 3.91 5.16 24.44
N GLY A 395 3.88 6.17 23.55
CA GLY A 395 3.93 5.93 22.11
C GLY A 395 2.57 6.11 21.43
N TRP A 396 2.39 7.14 20.59
CA TRP A 396 1.19 7.25 19.73
C TRP A 396 1.07 6.01 18.82
N ILE A 397 2.20 5.46 18.40
CA ILE A 397 2.31 4.19 17.66
C ILE A 397 1.80 3.01 18.47
N ALA A 398 2.21 2.88 19.74
CA ALA A 398 1.73 1.83 20.64
C ALA A 398 0.22 1.94 20.91
N ARG A 399 -0.31 3.18 20.94
CA ARG A 399 -1.75 3.43 21.08
C ARG A 399 -2.52 3.12 19.79
N LEU A 400 -2.01 3.48 18.60
CA LEU A 400 -2.63 3.13 17.31
C LEU A 400 -2.66 1.61 17.11
N ALA A 401 -1.57 0.92 17.47
CA ALA A 401 -1.53 -0.53 17.53
C ALA A 401 -2.57 -1.08 18.53
N GLY A 402 -2.63 -0.53 19.75
CA GLY A 402 -3.60 -0.97 20.76
C GLY A 402 -5.07 -0.64 20.45
N ILE A 403 -5.38 0.44 19.74
CA ILE A 403 -6.75 0.78 19.29
C ILE A 403 -7.18 -0.17 18.16
N ALA A 404 -6.27 -0.48 17.22
CA ALA A 404 -6.51 -1.45 16.16
C ALA A 404 -6.77 -2.85 16.74
N ASP A 405 -5.93 -3.31 17.67
CA ASP A 405 -6.05 -4.65 18.26
C ASP A 405 -7.29 -4.79 19.17
N ARG A 406 -7.68 -3.72 19.88
CA ARG A 406 -8.94 -3.72 20.68
C ARG A 406 -10.20 -3.79 19.82
N SER A 407 -10.13 -3.37 18.55
CA SER A 407 -11.24 -3.47 17.60
C SER A 407 -11.37 -4.89 17.03
N ALA A 408 -10.33 -5.73 17.12
CA ALA A 408 -10.29 -7.10 16.60
C ALA A 408 -10.44 -8.21 17.68
N ALA A 409 -10.28 -7.86 18.97
CA ALA A 409 -10.40 -8.68 20.18
C ALA A 409 -9.38 -9.83 20.39
N GLY A 410 -8.79 -9.87 21.60
CA GLY A 410 -8.26 -11.09 22.24
C GLY A 410 -6.74 -11.23 22.46
N THR A 411 -6.15 -10.39 23.33
CA THR A 411 -4.85 -10.60 24.04
C THR A 411 -3.57 -10.95 23.24
N ARG A 412 -2.55 -10.07 23.23
CA ARG A 412 -1.22 -10.22 23.89
C ARG A 412 -0.17 -9.21 23.35
N THR A 413 0.73 -8.84 24.28
CA THR A 413 2.08 -8.23 24.17
C THR A 413 2.37 -7.15 23.12
N ALA A 414 2.73 -5.96 23.60
CA ALA A 414 3.12 -4.80 22.81
C ALA A 414 4.48 -4.97 22.10
N PRO A 415 4.62 -4.60 20.81
CA PRO A 415 5.89 -4.56 20.12
C PRO A 415 6.70 -3.30 20.50
N SER A 416 8.03 -3.43 20.52
CA SER A 416 8.97 -2.31 20.70
C SER A 416 9.20 -1.59 19.37
N VAL A 417 8.97 -0.28 19.32
CA VAL A 417 9.14 0.55 18.11
C VAL A 417 10.25 1.58 18.35
N SER A 418 11.49 1.29 17.91
CA SER A 418 12.65 2.15 18.20
C SER A 418 12.92 3.26 17.17
N LEU A 419 12.51 3.11 15.90
CA LEU A 419 12.94 4.07 14.86
C LEU A 419 12.25 5.45 14.98
N LEU A 420 10.95 5.47 15.27
CA LEU A 420 10.19 6.72 15.34
C LEU A 420 10.35 7.45 16.68
N GLU A 421 10.61 6.71 17.77
CA GLU A 421 11.06 7.32 19.03
C GLU A 421 12.41 8.02 18.85
N THR A 422 13.33 7.44 18.07
CA THR A 422 14.64 8.06 17.78
C THR A 422 14.51 9.35 16.98
N ASN A 423 13.62 9.40 15.98
CA ASN A 423 13.38 10.62 15.18
C ASN A 423 12.62 11.71 15.96
N LEU A 424 11.73 11.33 16.89
CA LEU A 424 11.06 12.29 17.79
C LEU A 424 11.98 12.77 18.92
N LEU A 425 12.98 11.97 19.31
CA LEU A 425 14.04 12.37 20.24
C LEU A 425 15.02 13.36 19.60
N ALA A 426 15.25 13.30 18.28
CA ALA A 426 16.09 14.28 17.56
C ALA A 426 15.53 15.72 17.62
N LEU A 427 14.21 15.88 17.76
CA LEU A 427 13.56 17.20 17.98
C LEU A 427 13.80 17.77 19.39
N ARG A 428 14.33 16.95 20.33
CA ARG A 428 14.70 17.38 21.68
C ARG A 428 16.21 17.44 21.78
N GLY A 429 16.81 18.59 21.45
CA GLY A 429 18.26 18.82 21.62
C GLY A 429 18.74 18.74 23.08
N LEU A 430 18.86 17.53 23.64
CA LEU A 430 19.46 17.25 24.94
C LEU A 430 20.34 15.99 24.87
N PRO A 431 21.52 15.98 25.52
CA PRO A 431 22.42 14.84 25.52
C PRO A 431 22.09 13.89 26.69
N GLU A 432 22.06 12.58 26.43
CA GLU A 432 22.92 11.56 27.07
C GLU A 432 22.33 10.13 27.08
N HIS A 433 23.27 9.20 26.90
CA HIS A 433 23.41 7.86 27.48
C HIS A 433 22.20 6.92 27.63
N VAL A 434 22.26 5.82 26.86
CA VAL A 434 21.57 4.56 27.20
C VAL A 434 22.57 3.41 27.15
N GLY A 435 22.63 2.67 28.27
CA GLY A 435 23.55 1.56 28.51
C GLY A 435 23.22 0.27 27.76
N ARG A 436 24.26 -0.52 27.50
CA ARG A 436 24.22 -1.85 26.89
C ARG A 436 23.93 -2.96 27.91
N ARG A 437 23.07 -3.93 27.54
CA ARG A 437 23.14 -5.31 28.05
C ARG A 437 22.53 -6.33 27.07
N GLY A 438 23.36 -7.29 26.64
CA GLY A 438 23.10 -8.67 26.13
C GLY A 438 21.98 -8.88 25.11
N ASP A 439 22.27 -9.10 23.82
CA ASP A 439 22.77 -10.33 23.16
C ASP A 439 21.67 -11.34 22.75
N ARG A 440 20.95 -10.98 21.68
CA ARG A 440 20.62 -11.80 20.48
C ARG A 440 19.57 -11.06 19.65
N LEU A 441 19.89 -10.76 18.39
CA LEU A 441 18.99 -10.15 17.43
C LEU A 441 18.45 -11.24 16.50
N ALA A 442 17.14 -11.46 16.45
CA ALA A 442 16.50 -12.31 15.45
C ALA A 442 15.95 -11.41 14.34
N LEU A 443 16.38 -11.63 13.10
CA LEU A 443 15.81 -10.97 11.92
C LEU A 443 14.79 -11.92 11.29
N HIS A 444 13.52 -11.51 11.25
CA HIS A 444 12.51 -12.20 10.46
C HIS A 444 12.62 -11.76 8.99
N PRO A 445 12.70 -12.67 8.01
CA PRO A 445 12.69 -12.29 6.60
C PRO A 445 11.28 -11.88 6.16
N PRO A 446 11.12 -10.90 5.26
CA PRO A 446 9.83 -10.57 4.67
C PRO A 446 9.37 -11.71 3.73
N PRO A 447 8.06 -12.00 3.68
CA PRO A 447 7.54 -13.04 2.81
C PRO A 447 7.47 -12.51 1.36
N ARG A 448 8.51 -12.84 0.58
CA ARG A 448 8.71 -12.69 -0.89
C ARG A 448 9.36 -11.38 -1.35
N GLY A 449 10.48 -11.54 -2.04
CA GLY A 449 11.32 -10.47 -2.59
C GLY A 449 12.79 -10.87 -2.41
N ILE A 450 13.70 -10.26 -3.17
CA ILE A 450 15.15 -10.43 -2.97
C ILE A 450 15.42 -10.22 -1.48
N THR A 451 16.02 -11.21 -0.81
CA THR A 451 16.35 -11.11 0.62
C THR A 451 17.60 -10.27 0.76
N GLU A 452 17.50 -8.95 0.62
CA GLU A 452 18.61 -8.05 0.91
C GLU A 452 18.71 -7.90 2.44
N ALA A 453 19.61 -8.67 3.05
CA ALA A 453 20.10 -8.36 4.37
C ALA A 453 21.29 -7.41 4.21
N ALA A 454 21.16 -6.18 4.71
CA ALA A 454 22.24 -5.20 4.75
C ALA A 454 22.97 -5.27 6.09
N LEU A 455 24.28 -5.47 6.04
CA LEU A 455 25.15 -5.29 7.21
C LEU A 455 25.70 -3.87 7.17
N ASP A 456 25.17 -3.02 8.05
CA ASP A 456 25.51 -1.59 8.12
C ASP A 456 25.96 -1.13 9.50
N PRO A 457 26.87 -0.13 9.58
CA PRO A 457 27.81 0.31 8.55
C PRO A 457 29.18 -0.40 8.67
N ILE A 458 29.80 -0.76 7.54
CA ILE A 458 31.17 -1.30 7.50
C ILE A 458 32.14 -0.19 7.11
N PRO A 459 33.21 0.09 7.90
CA PRO A 459 34.23 1.05 7.52
C PRO A 459 35.04 0.53 6.33
N LEU A 460 35.16 1.36 5.28
CA LEU A 460 35.84 1.05 4.03
C LEU A 460 37.10 1.90 3.89
N ARG A 461 38.17 1.28 3.40
CA ARG A 461 39.41 1.95 2.99
C ARG A 461 39.80 1.50 1.61
N GLY A 462 40.12 2.45 0.74
CA GLY A 462 40.37 2.19 -0.67
C GLY A 462 41.59 1.29 -0.87
N GLY A 463 41.41 0.17 -1.57
CA GLY A 463 42.46 -0.82 -1.80
C GLY A 463 42.55 -1.94 -0.76
N ASP A 464 41.81 -1.84 0.35
CA ASP A 464 41.72 -2.92 1.34
C ASP A 464 40.95 -4.12 0.77
N LEU A 465 41.17 -5.27 1.41
CA LEU A 465 40.49 -6.51 1.10
C LEU A 465 39.50 -6.83 2.22
N LEU A 466 38.21 -6.79 1.91
CA LEU A 466 37.16 -7.32 2.76
C LEU A 466 37.21 -8.85 2.72
N ARG A 467 37.21 -9.53 3.87
CA ARG A 467 37.33 -11.00 3.95
C ARG A 467 36.51 -11.52 5.11
N GLY A 468 35.70 -12.54 4.85
CA GLY A 468 34.99 -13.25 5.91
C GLY A 468 34.81 -14.72 5.59
N GLY A 469 34.17 -15.42 6.53
CA GLY A 469 33.64 -16.75 6.36
C GLY A 469 32.14 -16.71 6.16
N ALA A 470 31.60 -17.73 5.50
CA ALA A 470 30.19 -18.03 5.44
C ALA A 470 29.98 -19.47 5.87
N THR A 471 29.21 -19.73 6.92
CA THR A 471 28.69 -21.08 7.17
C THR A 471 27.29 -21.17 6.63
N VAL A 472 26.91 -22.35 6.14
CA VAL A 472 25.53 -22.60 5.74
C VAL A 472 24.97 -23.79 6.49
N ALA A 473 23.72 -23.69 6.92
CA ALA A 473 22.94 -24.84 7.34
C ALA A 473 21.79 -25.03 6.35
N HIS A 474 21.86 -26.11 5.57
CA HIS A 474 20.78 -26.57 4.69
C HIS A 474 20.22 -27.90 5.22
N PRO A 475 18.89 -28.09 5.34
CA PRO A 475 18.29 -29.31 5.90
C PRO A 475 18.77 -30.60 5.25
N ASP A 476 19.00 -30.57 3.93
CA ASP A 476 19.47 -31.73 3.16
C ASP A 476 21.00 -31.81 3.02
N GLY A 477 21.76 -30.96 3.73
CA GLY A 477 23.23 -30.93 3.68
C GLY A 477 23.84 -30.47 2.35
N ARG A 478 23.03 -29.91 1.43
CA ARG A 478 23.49 -29.46 0.11
C ARG A 478 24.21 -28.12 0.17
N PRO A 479 25.22 -27.87 -0.69
CA PRO A 479 25.85 -26.57 -0.81
C PRO A 479 24.86 -25.51 -1.30
N VAL A 480 24.95 -24.30 -0.78
CA VAL A 480 24.13 -23.15 -1.18
C VAL A 480 25.00 -22.13 -1.89
N ARG A 481 24.50 -21.62 -3.03
CA ARG A 481 25.17 -20.57 -3.78
C ARG A 481 24.47 -19.23 -3.53
N PHE A 482 25.22 -18.17 -3.29
CA PHE A 482 24.70 -16.82 -3.16
C PHE A 482 25.74 -15.76 -3.55
N GLY A 483 25.27 -14.57 -3.91
CA GLY A 483 26.14 -13.42 -4.15
C GLY A 483 26.23 -12.52 -2.92
N LEU A 484 27.41 -12.00 -2.65
CA LEU A 484 27.65 -10.89 -1.72
C LEU A 484 27.98 -9.65 -2.54
N MET A 485 27.33 -8.52 -2.24
CA MET A 485 27.53 -7.24 -2.90
C MET A 485 27.89 -6.19 -1.86
N LEU A 486 29.03 -5.53 -2.03
CA LEU A 486 29.40 -4.36 -1.23
C LEU A 486 28.89 -3.11 -1.94
N VAL A 487 28.09 -2.29 -1.27
CA VAL A 487 27.48 -1.07 -1.81
C VAL A 487 27.93 0.13 -0.97
N GLY A 488 28.37 1.20 -1.62
CA GLY A 488 28.73 2.45 -0.96
C GLY A 488 27.50 3.21 -0.48
N HIS A 489 27.68 4.18 0.41
CA HIS A 489 26.58 5.03 0.89
C HIS A 489 25.87 5.82 -0.22
N ASP A 490 26.53 6.02 -1.36
CA ASP A 490 25.96 6.63 -2.58
C ASP A 490 25.14 5.64 -3.44
N GLY A 491 24.94 4.40 -2.98
CA GLY A 491 24.22 3.35 -3.67
C GLY A 491 25.02 2.66 -4.79
N ARG A 492 26.30 3.01 -5.01
CA ARG A 492 27.11 2.39 -6.06
C ARG A 492 27.67 1.06 -5.58
N MET A 493 27.59 0.03 -6.41
CA MET A 493 28.24 -1.26 -6.14
C MET A 493 29.77 -1.09 -6.18
N LEU A 494 30.41 -1.36 -5.05
CA LEU A 494 31.86 -1.24 -4.85
C LEU A 494 32.58 -2.57 -5.11
N GLY A 495 31.90 -3.70 -4.95
CA GLY A 495 32.46 -5.01 -5.24
C GLY A 495 31.48 -6.16 -5.04
N ARG A 496 31.86 -7.35 -5.50
CA ARG A 496 31.04 -8.57 -5.43
C ARG A 496 31.89 -9.80 -5.16
N ALA A 497 31.33 -10.77 -4.45
CA ALA A 497 31.84 -12.14 -4.35
C ALA A 497 30.69 -13.15 -4.56
N ASP A 498 30.93 -14.19 -5.34
CA ASP A 498 30.02 -15.34 -5.40
C ASP A 498 30.54 -16.42 -4.43
N VAL A 499 29.65 -16.89 -3.55
CA VAL A 499 29.99 -17.83 -2.48
C VAL A 499 29.22 -19.12 -2.70
N VAL A 500 29.94 -20.24 -2.63
CA VAL A 500 29.36 -21.60 -2.62
C VAL A 500 29.69 -22.18 -1.27
N ALA A 501 28.72 -22.24 -0.35
CA ALA A 501 28.96 -22.64 1.01
C ALA A 501 28.35 -24.00 1.35
N ASP A 502 29.19 -24.85 1.91
CA ASP A 502 28.92 -26.25 2.27
C ASP A 502 28.30 -26.33 3.66
N ALA A 503 27.50 -27.36 3.92
CA ALA A 503 26.88 -27.56 5.25
C ALA A 503 27.88 -27.94 6.37
N THR A 504 29.13 -28.23 6.04
CA THR A 504 30.11 -28.85 6.94
C THR A 504 31.28 -27.93 7.31
N GLY A 505 31.29 -26.65 6.90
CA GLY A 505 32.41 -25.76 7.19
C GLY A 505 32.18 -24.28 6.92
N VAL A 506 33.18 -23.48 7.29
CA VAL A 506 33.25 -22.03 7.02
C VAL A 506 33.86 -21.84 5.63
N THR A 507 33.08 -21.32 4.70
CA THR A 507 33.53 -21.00 3.34
C THR A 507 34.09 -19.59 3.27
N PRO A 508 35.37 -19.39 2.91
CA PRO A 508 35.94 -18.06 2.83
C PRO A 508 35.42 -17.28 1.62
N TRP A 509 35.23 -15.97 1.79
CA TRP A 509 34.91 -15.04 0.71
C TRP A 509 35.76 -13.78 0.84
N GLN A 510 35.95 -13.07 -0.27
CA GLN A 510 36.71 -11.82 -0.29
C GLN A 510 36.19 -10.83 -1.33
N ILE A 511 36.14 -9.55 -0.97
CA ILE A 511 35.78 -8.43 -1.87
C ILE A 511 36.88 -7.37 -1.76
N ARG A 512 37.51 -7.01 -2.87
CA ARG A 512 38.52 -5.94 -2.89
C ARG A 512 37.84 -4.59 -3.04
N ILE A 513 38.12 -3.66 -2.13
CA ILE A 513 37.59 -2.30 -2.18
C ILE A 513 38.37 -1.50 -3.24
N PRO A 514 37.71 -0.81 -4.19
CA PRO A 514 38.39 0.01 -5.19
C PRO A 514 39.27 1.08 -4.54
N ARG A 515 40.42 1.41 -5.16
CA ARG A 515 41.28 2.51 -4.67
C ARG A 515 40.52 3.83 -4.76
N GLY A 516 40.68 4.69 -3.76
CA GLY A 516 40.00 5.98 -3.67
C GLY A 516 38.57 5.92 -3.11
N VAL A 517 38.13 4.75 -2.62
CA VAL A 517 36.85 4.59 -1.92
C VAL A 517 37.12 4.45 -0.43
N ASP A 518 37.10 5.56 0.28
CA ASP A 518 37.17 5.63 1.74
C ASP A 518 35.81 6.05 2.31
N GLY A 519 35.39 5.49 3.45
CA GLY A 519 34.12 5.86 4.08
C GLY A 519 33.42 4.69 4.77
N SER A 520 32.11 4.57 4.57
CA SER A 520 31.30 3.44 5.02
C SER A 520 30.47 2.85 3.87
N GLY A 521 30.12 1.58 3.98
CA GLY A 521 29.20 0.93 3.05
C GLY A 521 28.47 -0.24 3.69
N SER A 522 27.56 -0.81 2.90
CA SER A 522 26.67 -1.90 3.27
C SER A 522 27.09 -3.18 2.56
N LEU A 523 27.18 -4.30 3.27
CA LEU A 523 27.28 -5.61 2.62
C LEU A 523 25.88 -6.19 2.46
N LEU A 524 25.45 -6.37 1.22
CA LEU A 524 24.18 -6.97 0.83
C LEU A 524 24.37 -8.44 0.45
N ILE A 525 23.46 -9.29 0.90
CA ILE A 525 23.36 -10.69 0.43
C ILE A 525 22.31 -10.73 -0.68
N ALA A 526 22.70 -11.18 -1.87
CA ALA A 526 21.80 -11.33 -3.02
C ALA A 526 21.62 -12.82 -3.37
N THR A 527 20.44 -13.35 -3.08
CA THR A 527 20.09 -14.77 -3.33
C THR A 527 19.54 -15.01 -4.74
N SER A 528 19.20 -13.95 -5.49
CA SER A 528 18.56 -14.03 -6.82
C SER A 528 19.48 -14.44 -7.97
N MET A 529 20.77 -14.69 -7.70
CA MET A 529 21.77 -15.00 -8.74
C MET A 529 22.27 -16.45 -8.74
N ALA A 530 21.69 -17.32 -7.91
CA ALA A 530 22.03 -18.73 -7.85
C ALA A 530 20.86 -19.60 -8.36
N SER A 531 20.99 -20.07 -9.60
CA SER A 531 20.25 -21.15 -10.30
C SER A 531 18.74 -21.29 -10.10
N THR A 532 18.04 -21.60 -11.19
CA THR A 532 16.62 -22.02 -11.24
C THR A 532 16.29 -23.32 -10.49
N GLU A 533 17.10 -23.73 -9.50
CA GLU A 533 16.94 -24.99 -8.80
C GLU A 533 16.30 -24.81 -7.41
N ASP A 534 15.37 -25.72 -7.10
CA ASP A 534 14.49 -25.68 -5.92
C ASP A 534 15.20 -25.83 -4.56
N HIS A 535 16.52 -25.99 -4.52
CA HIS A 535 17.27 -26.32 -3.31
C HIS A 535 17.80 -25.12 -2.51
N ASN A 536 17.42 -23.88 -2.85
CA ASN A 536 17.74 -22.68 -2.04
C ASN A 536 16.61 -22.30 -1.06
N ARG A 537 15.62 -23.18 -0.84
CA ARG A 537 14.38 -22.83 -0.14
C ARG A 537 14.52 -22.69 1.38
N PHE A 538 15.59 -23.24 1.98
CA PHE A 538 15.83 -23.22 3.43
C PHE A 538 17.34 -23.20 3.72
N ALA A 539 17.94 -22.02 3.73
CA ALA A 539 19.36 -21.88 4.05
C ALA A 539 19.58 -20.80 5.09
N TRP A 540 20.41 -21.11 6.09
CA TRP A 540 20.96 -20.12 7.01
C TRP A 540 22.34 -19.73 6.49
N VAL A 541 22.67 -18.44 6.49
CA VAL A 541 24.04 -17.98 6.22
C VAL A 541 24.53 -17.23 7.46
N GLU A 542 25.65 -17.67 8.04
CA GLU A 542 26.35 -16.92 9.09
C GLU A 542 27.62 -16.31 8.50
N LEU A 543 27.74 -14.98 8.55
CA LEU A 543 28.93 -14.29 8.08
C LEU A 543 29.87 -14.02 9.26
N VAL A 544 31.13 -14.41 9.12
CA VAL A 544 32.18 -14.24 10.13
C VAL A 544 33.27 -13.32 9.55
N ASP A 545 33.30 -12.04 9.89
CA ASP A 545 34.43 -11.14 9.56
C ASP A 545 34.94 -10.48 10.86
N PRO A 546 36.25 -10.53 11.14
CA PRO A 546 36.83 -9.96 12.35
C PRO A 546 36.75 -8.42 12.48
N ARG A 547 36.38 -7.70 11.40
CA ARG A 547 36.07 -6.25 11.44
C ARG A 547 34.60 -5.96 11.70
N LEU A 548 33.73 -6.94 11.50
CA LEU A 548 32.36 -6.89 12.00
C LEU A 548 32.47 -7.15 13.52
N HIS A 549 31.73 -6.39 14.33
CA HIS A 549 31.74 -6.51 15.79
C HIS A 549 31.60 -8.00 16.22
N PRO A 550 32.09 -8.48 17.40
CA PRO A 550 32.17 -9.92 17.74
C PRO A 550 30.84 -10.69 17.87
N GLN A 551 29.74 -10.14 17.37
CA GLN A 551 28.44 -10.80 17.32
C GLN A 551 28.31 -11.51 15.96
N ALA A 552 28.17 -12.83 16.01
CA ALA A 552 27.75 -13.62 14.87
C ALA A 552 26.37 -13.14 14.37
N PHE A 553 26.21 -12.95 13.06
CA PHE A 553 24.94 -12.58 12.44
C PHE A 553 24.39 -13.77 11.67
N ALA A 554 23.18 -14.21 12.02
CA ALA A 554 22.46 -15.27 11.30
C ALA A 554 21.40 -14.64 10.39
N VAL A 555 21.46 -14.93 9.08
CA VAL A 555 20.44 -14.50 8.11
C VAL A 555 19.59 -15.70 7.71
N TRP A 556 18.26 -15.55 7.79
CA TRP A 556 17.32 -16.60 7.39
C TRP A 556 16.82 -16.39 5.96
N ILE A 557 16.99 -17.41 5.11
CA ILE A 557 16.49 -17.40 3.73
C ILE A 557 15.36 -18.43 3.62
N GLN A 558 14.12 -17.95 3.46
CA GLN A 558 12.96 -18.80 3.19
C GLN A 558 12.32 -18.42 1.85
N ALA A 559 12.22 -19.38 0.92
CA ALA A 559 11.37 -19.25 -0.26
C ALA A 559 10.09 -20.07 -0.07
N GLY A 560 8.93 -19.40 -0.21
CA GLY A 560 7.64 -19.85 0.32
C GLY A 560 7.13 -21.21 -0.19
N GLY A 561 6.58 -21.98 0.75
CA GLY A 561 5.70 -23.13 0.56
C GLY A 561 4.90 -23.36 1.84
N GLY A 562 3.60 -23.62 1.72
CA GLY A 562 2.60 -23.54 2.79
C GLY A 562 2.90 -24.36 4.06
N ALA A 563 2.41 -23.84 5.19
CA ALA A 563 2.60 -24.39 6.52
C ALA A 563 2.08 -25.84 6.63
N LYS A 564 2.97 -26.74 7.07
CA LYS A 564 2.59 -27.87 7.91
C LYS A 564 3.25 -27.65 9.26
N THR A 565 2.44 -27.61 10.32
CA THR A 565 2.90 -27.62 11.70
C THR A 565 3.65 -28.92 11.98
N TRP A 566 4.85 -28.81 12.53
CA TRP A 566 5.66 -29.93 12.99
C TRP A 566 5.77 -29.80 14.51
N ASP A 567 5.05 -30.66 15.24
CA ASP A 567 5.13 -30.72 16.70
C ASP A 567 6.42 -31.43 17.12
N GLY A 568 7.06 -30.82 18.13
CA GLY A 568 8.46 -31.00 18.46
C GLY A 568 8.91 -32.39 18.91
N VAL A 569 10.18 -32.62 18.58
CA VAL A 569 11.11 -33.58 19.18
C VAL A 569 11.17 -33.35 20.70
N SER A 570 10.93 -34.42 21.47
CA SER A 570 11.08 -34.42 22.93
C SER A 570 12.55 -34.34 23.33
N GLN A 571 12.80 -33.59 24.42
CA GLN A 571 14.07 -33.65 25.14
C GLN A 571 14.15 -34.98 25.89
N ASP A 572 14.99 -35.90 25.42
CA ASP A 572 15.37 -37.07 26.20
C ASP A 572 16.43 -36.71 27.25
N THR A 573 16.16 -37.09 28.49
CA THR A 573 17.17 -37.24 29.55
C THR A 573 17.16 -38.71 29.99
N PRO A 574 18.31 -39.38 30.18
CA PRO A 574 18.35 -40.84 30.36
C PRO A 574 18.11 -41.26 31.82
N GLY A 575 17.32 -42.32 32.05
CA GLY A 575 17.31 -43.02 33.34
C GLY A 575 16.21 -44.04 33.64
N THR A 576 16.45 -45.31 33.25
CA THR A 576 16.11 -46.57 33.98
C THR A 576 14.62 -46.99 34.18
N PRO A 577 14.30 -48.29 34.42
CA PRO A 577 13.56 -49.09 33.46
C PRO A 577 12.17 -49.55 33.94
N ALA A 578 11.42 -50.06 32.95
CA ALA A 578 10.05 -50.52 33.00
C ALA A 578 9.68 -51.51 34.12
N LYS A 579 8.46 -51.33 34.65
CA LYS A 579 7.63 -52.42 35.17
C LYS A 579 6.34 -52.51 34.35
N ALA A 580 6.07 -53.72 33.89
CA ALA A 580 4.88 -54.14 33.18
C ALA A 580 3.66 -54.30 34.11
N GLU A 581 2.48 -54.35 33.49
CA GLU A 581 1.14 -54.82 33.94
C GLU A 581 0.08 -53.74 33.73
N SER A 582 -1.19 -54.00 33.44
CA SER A 582 -1.88 -55.07 32.72
C SER A 582 -3.32 -54.56 32.53
N SER A 583 -3.93 -54.90 31.40
CA SER A 583 -5.37 -55.20 31.28
C SER A 583 -6.45 -54.08 31.36
N PRO A 584 -7.66 -54.36 30.83
CA PRO A 584 -8.55 -53.37 30.22
C PRO A 584 -9.93 -53.27 30.89
N SER A 585 -10.68 -52.21 30.60
CA SER A 585 -12.15 -52.11 30.78
C SER A 585 -12.64 -50.87 30.04
N SER A 586 -13.40 -51.01 28.95
CA SER A 586 -14.84 -51.26 28.84
C SER A 586 -15.70 -50.01 29.00
N ASN A 587 -16.71 -49.93 28.12
CA ASN A 587 -17.98 -49.22 28.28
C ASN A 587 -17.96 -47.70 28.09
N ASP A 588 -18.95 -47.06 27.46
CA ASP A 588 -20.13 -47.49 26.71
C ASP A 588 -20.78 -46.19 26.17
N GLN A 589 -21.71 -46.34 25.24
CA GLN A 589 -22.78 -45.41 24.85
C GLN A 589 -22.45 -44.29 23.83
N ASP A 590 -22.93 -44.41 22.59
CA ASP A 590 -24.28 -44.04 22.10
C ASP A 590 -24.44 -42.50 22.07
N SER A 591 -24.66 -41.80 20.96
CA SER A 591 -25.82 -41.94 20.07
C SER A 591 -25.65 -40.97 18.87
N SER A 592 -26.12 -41.37 17.68
CA SER A 592 -26.80 -40.56 16.63
C SER A 592 -26.16 -39.25 16.08
N ARG A 593 -26.27 -38.78 14.83
CA ARG A 593 -26.93 -39.12 13.55
C ARG A 593 -26.37 -38.08 12.54
N ILE A 594 -25.71 -38.46 11.46
CA ILE A 594 -26.19 -38.49 10.06
C ILE A 594 -26.96 -37.24 9.57
N ALA A 595 -26.26 -36.50 8.70
CA ALA A 595 -26.66 -35.82 7.46
C ALA A 595 -27.80 -34.78 7.45
N ARG A 596 -27.41 -33.51 7.28
CA ARG A 596 -27.59 -32.76 6.02
C ARG A 596 -26.53 -31.68 5.89
#